data_AF-A0A9D9HH31-F1
#
_entry.id   AF-A0A9D9HH31-F1
#
_cell.length_a   1.000
_cell.length_b   1.000
_cell.length_c   1.000
_cell.angle_alpha   90.00
_cell.angle_beta   90.00
_cell.angle_gamma   90.00
#
_symmetry.space_group_name_H-M   'P 1'
#
loop_
_entity.id
_entity.type
_entity.pdbx_description
1 polymer ?
#
loop_
_entity_poly.entity_id
_entity_poly.type
_entity_poly.pdbx_seq_one_letter_code
_entity_poly.pdbx_strand_id
1 'polypeptide(L)'
;MTIYQYRGRNPLVAPLCEYNRTDGNMQRFRFYRFVGKSAGTVDLDQFVIAVDTYSKFVFAYAAITDIDKVVGQEVPQAYEPVELHSEDERPFYEYDPIGYVKEDGTVVRYPQYEKDMKTDRAVNYLPRIHRPAEYPGFPETVARHDPEGQGRSPYYPELYAGQTQTP
;
A
#
# COMPACT_ATOMS: atom_id res chain seq x y z
N MET A 1 19.73 -6.46 8.79
CA MET A 1 18.61 -5.78 8.10
C MET A 1 18.59 -4.35 8.56
N THR A 2 18.37 -3.42 7.63
CA THR A 2 18.27 -1.98 7.87
C THR A 2 16.90 -1.53 7.40
N ILE A 3 16.22 -0.73 8.22
CA ILE A 3 14.89 -0.19 7.91
C ILE A 3 15.04 1.32 7.74
N TYR A 4 14.64 1.83 6.59
CA TYR A 4 14.59 3.25 6.31
C TYR A 4 13.14 3.74 6.41
N GLN A 5 12.96 4.87 7.07
CA GLN A 5 11.67 5.54 7.21
C GLN A 5 11.72 6.92 6.56
N TYR A 6 10.82 7.18 5.62
CA TYR A 6 10.68 8.47 4.96
C TYR A 6 9.40 9.15 5.45
N ARG A 7 9.52 10.41 5.88
CA ARG A 7 8.40 11.17 6.46
C ARG A 7 7.76 12.03 5.38
N GLY A 8 6.52 11.72 5.07
CA GLY A 8 5.69 12.45 4.12
C GLY A 8 6.31 12.72 2.77
N ARG A 9 7.09 11.76 2.28
CA ARG A 9 7.67 11.76 0.93
C ARG A 9 7.76 10.32 0.46
N ASN A 10 7.10 10.00 -0.65
CA ASN A 10 7.28 8.71 -1.32
C ASN A 10 8.72 8.65 -1.87
N PRO A 11 9.55 7.68 -1.44
CA PRO A 11 10.96 7.60 -1.85
C PRO A 11 11.15 7.10 -3.30
N LEU A 12 10.09 6.64 -3.97
CA LEU A 12 10.13 6.18 -5.37
C LEU A 12 9.94 7.30 -6.39
N VAL A 13 9.66 8.52 -5.95
CA VAL A 13 9.58 9.71 -6.80
C VAL A 13 10.60 10.76 -6.37
N ALA A 14 10.87 11.73 -7.24
CA ALA A 14 11.78 12.82 -6.91
C ALA A 14 11.33 13.53 -5.60
N PRO A 15 12.22 13.76 -4.62
CA PRO A 15 11.84 14.30 -3.30
C PRO A 15 11.12 15.66 -3.33
N LEU A 16 11.26 16.38 -4.44
CA LEU A 16 10.77 17.74 -4.64
C LEU A 16 9.75 17.85 -5.78
N CYS A 17 9.19 16.72 -6.26
CA CYS A 17 8.09 16.74 -7.21
C CYS A 17 6.82 17.33 -6.58
N GLU A 18 5.90 17.76 -7.42
CA GLU A 18 4.61 18.31 -7.00
C GLU A 18 3.85 17.34 -6.10
N TYR A 19 3.75 16.07 -6.48
CA TYR A 19 3.14 15.00 -5.70
C TYR A 19 3.63 14.93 -4.23
N ASN A 20 4.93 15.10 -3.97
CA ASN A 20 5.47 15.12 -2.61
C ASN A 20 5.31 16.48 -1.89
N ARG A 21 4.99 17.57 -2.60
CA ARG A 21 4.94 18.94 -2.07
C ARG A 21 3.52 19.45 -1.83
N THR A 22 2.59 19.19 -2.73
CA THR A 22 1.26 19.81 -2.76
C THR A 22 0.19 18.95 -2.12
N ASP A 23 0.44 17.66 -1.96
CA ASP A 23 -0.49 16.74 -1.34
C ASP A 23 -0.46 16.87 0.20
N GLY A 24 -1.49 17.52 0.76
CA GLY A 24 -1.65 17.70 2.20
C GLY A 24 -1.75 16.37 2.98
N ASN A 25 -2.18 15.29 2.33
CA ASN A 25 -2.24 13.97 2.95
C ASN A 25 -0.84 13.37 3.10
N MET A 26 0.09 13.69 2.21
CA MET A 26 1.43 13.12 2.17
C MET A 26 2.14 13.23 3.53
N GLN A 27 2.02 14.36 4.23
CA GLN A 27 2.64 14.58 5.56
C GLN A 27 2.22 13.56 6.63
N ARG A 28 1.03 12.96 6.46
CA ARG A 28 0.50 11.94 7.37
C ARG A 28 1.20 10.60 7.19
N PHE A 29 1.86 10.35 6.06
CA PHE A 29 2.42 9.04 5.77
C PHE A 29 3.85 8.86 6.28
N ARG A 30 4.16 7.61 6.64
CA ARG A 30 5.52 7.10 6.87
C ARG A 30 5.75 5.96 5.88
N PHE A 31 6.69 6.15 4.97
CA PHE A 31 7.08 5.14 3.99
C PHE A 31 8.23 4.32 4.53
N TYR A 32 8.13 3.00 4.38
CA TYR A 32 9.15 2.07 4.85
C TYR A 32 9.82 1.36 3.66
N ARG A 33 11.16 1.34 3.70
CA ARG A 33 12.03 0.58 2.80
C ARG A 33 12.92 -0.32 3.64
N PHE A 34 13.04 -1.58 3.24
CA PHE A 34 13.81 -2.59 3.95
C PHE A 34 14.99 -3.00 3.09
N VAL A 35 16.20 -2.84 3.64
CA VAL A 35 17.43 -3.30 3.00
C VAL A 35 18.02 -4.43 3.82
N GLY A 36 18.31 -5.57 3.21
CA GLY A 36 18.77 -6.75 3.92
C GLY A 36 19.29 -7.83 3.00
N LYS A 37 19.42 -9.03 3.56
CA LYS A 37 19.77 -10.24 2.80
C LYS A 37 18.73 -11.32 3.06
N SER A 38 18.23 -11.95 1.99
CA SER A 38 17.48 -13.20 2.06
C SER A 38 18.45 -14.38 2.12
N ALA A 39 18.24 -15.31 3.05
CA ALA A 39 19.07 -16.50 3.26
C ALA A 39 20.60 -16.24 3.29
N GLY A 40 21.01 -15.02 3.67
CA GLY A 40 22.41 -14.58 3.68
C GLY A 40 23.07 -14.39 2.31
N THR A 41 22.36 -14.62 1.21
CA THR A 41 22.94 -14.71 -0.14
C THR A 41 22.37 -13.68 -1.13
N VAL A 42 21.09 -13.33 -1.02
CA VAL A 42 20.44 -12.42 -1.98
C VAL A 42 20.20 -11.06 -1.32
N ASP A 43 20.68 -9.99 -1.93
CA ASP A 43 20.39 -8.64 -1.46
C ASP A 43 18.91 -8.32 -1.69
N LEU A 44 18.28 -7.81 -0.65
CA LEU A 44 16.90 -7.35 -0.66
C LEU A 44 16.91 -5.85 -0.49
N ASP A 45 16.21 -5.17 -1.38
CA ASP A 45 15.88 -3.76 -1.27
C ASP A 45 14.40 -3.60 -1.58
N GLN A 46 13.56 -3.55 -0.55
CA GLN A 46 12.12 -3.72 -0.70
C GLN A 46 11.39 -2.45 -0.27
N PHE A 47 10.54 -1.94 -1.15
CA PHE A 47 9.64 -0.82 -0.89
C PHE A 47 8.27 -1.41 -0.62
N VAL A 48 7.86 -1.43 0.66
CA VAL A 48 6.81 -2.37 1.08
C VAL A 48 5.52 -1.65 1.41
N ILE A 49 5.56 -0.72 2.36
CA ILE A 49 4.36 -0.10 2.91
C ILE A 49 4.50 1.38 3.27
N ALA A 50 3.39 2.09 3.14
CA ALA A 50 3.16 3.41 3.67
C ALA A 50 2.11 3.32 4.79
N VAL A 51 2.42 3.90 5.95
CA VAL A 51 1.53 3.93 7.12
C VAL A 51 0.98 5.34 7.31
N ASP A 52 -0.34 5.49 7.33
CA ASP A 52 -0.98 6.74 7.72
C ASP A 52 -0.90 6.92 9.24
N THR A 53 -0.19 7.95 9.69
CA THR A 53 -0.01 8.23 11.12
C THR A 53 -1.27 8.74 11.81
N TYR A 54 -2.32 9.12 11.08
CA TYR A 54 -3.61 9.48 11.66
C TYR A 54 -4.53 8.25 11.72
N SER A 55 -4.95 7.73 10.57
CA SER A 55 -5.90 6.61 10.50
C SER A 55 -5.29 5.28 10.93
N LYS A 56 -3.96 5.13 10.95
CA LYS A 56 -3.23 3.88 11.21
C LYS A 56 -3.39 2.79 10.14
N PHE A 57 -4.06 3.08 9.03
CA PHE A 57 -4.09 2.17 7.89
C PHE A 57 -2.73 2.05 7.20
N VAL A 58 -2.52 0.88 6.62
CA VAL A 58 -1.33 0.50 5.87
C VAL A 58 -1.70 0.37 4.39
N PHE A 59 -0.89 0.95 3.53
CA PHE A 59 -1.07 0.95 2.08
C PHE A 59 0.18 0.45 1.38
N ALA A 60 0.01 -0.28 0.28
CA ALA A 60 1.09 -0.56 -0.66
C ALA A 60 1.29 0.67 -1.55
N TYR A 61 2.54 1.13 -1.72
CA TYR A 61 2.87 2.33 -2.51
C TYR A 61 3.81 2.06 -3.69
N ALA A 62 4.19 0.79 -3.89
CA ALA A 62 5.19 0.39 -4.85
C ALA A 62 4.70 -0.79 -5.68
N ALA A 63 4.93 -0.73 -6.97
CA ALA A 63 4.81 -1.85 -7.90
C ALA A 63 6.19 -2.48 -8.11
N ILE A 64 6.25 -3.81 -8.22
CA ILE A 64 7.48 -4.53 -8.56
C ILE A 64 7.66 -4.51 -10.08
N THR A 65 8.81 -4.03 -10.55
CA THR A 65 9.07 -3.88 -11.99
C THR A 65 10.21 -4.74 -12.51
N ASP A 66 11.02 -5.30 -11.62
CA ASP A 66 12.06 -6.26 -11.96
C ASP A 66 12.15 -7.37 -10.92
N ILE A 67 12.39 -8.59 -11.39
CA ILE A 67 12.38 -9.81 -10.59
C ILE A 67 13.56 -10.69 -11.02
N ASP A 68 14.42 -11.01 -10.07
CA ASP A 68 15.45 -12.03 -10.25
C ASP A 68 14.96 -13.40 -9.75
N LYS A 69 15.51 -14.47 -10.31
CA LYS A 69 15.21 -15.86 -9.92
C LYS A 69 16.43 -16.50 -9.29
N VAL A 70 16.42 -16.61 -7.97
CA VAL A 70 17.52 -17.21 -7.20
C VAL A 70 17.06 -18.50 -6.54
N VAL A 71 17.68 -19.63 -6.90
CA VAL A 71 17.41 -20.96 -6.33
C VAL A 71 15.90 -21.30 -6.30
N GLY A 72 15.20 -21.00 -7.41
CA GLY A 72 13.76 -21.27 -7.53
C GLY A 72 12.84 -20.30 -6.78
N GLN A 73 13.38 -19.25 -6.16
CA GLN A 73 12.62 -18.15 -5.56
C GLN A 73 12.69 -16.91 -6.44
N GLU A 74 11.57 -16.21 -6.55
CA GLU A 74 11.51 -14.90 -7.20
C GLU A 74 11.79 -13.81 -6.17
N VAL A 75 12.71 -12.92 -6.51
CA VAL A 75 13.20 -11.87 -5.62
C VAL A 75 13.05 -10.52 -6.33
N PRO A 76 12.16 -9.63 -5.85
CA PRO A 76 12.00 -8.30 -6.43
C PRO A 76 13.29 -7.49 -6.37
N GLN A 77 13.70 -6.93 -7.50
CA GLN A 77 14.94 -6.14 -7.66
C GLN A 77 14.67 -4.65 -7.89
N ALA A 78 13.55 -4.31 -8.53
CA ALA A 78 13.19 -2.93 -8.83
C ALA A 78 11.74 -2.63 -8.49
N TYR A 79 11.51 -1.36 -8.17
CA TYR A 79 10.24 -0.84 -7.73
C TYR A 79 9.96 0.50 -8.39
N GLU A 80 8.70 0.73 -8.72
CA GLU A 80 8.21 2.02 -9.20
C GLU A 80 6.97 2.44 -8.39
N PRO A 81 6.62 3.74 -8.36
CA PRO A 81 5.40 4.21 -7.75
C PRO A 81 4.20 3.46 -8.33
N VAL A 82 3.29 3.03 -7.46
CA VAL A 82 2.15 2.22 -7.88
C VAL A 82 1.22 2.96 -8.83
N GLU A 83 1.18 4.28 -8.73
CA GLU A 83 0.46 5.20 -9.60
C GLU A 83 0.79 5.02 -11.09
N LEU A 84 1.96 4.47 -11.43
CA LEU A 84 2.38 4.25 -12.82
C LEU A 84 1.92 2.90 -13.39
N HIS A 85 1.37 2.03 -12.55
CA HIS A 85 1.09 0.62 -12.88
C HIS A 85 -0.33 0.17 -12.58
N SER A 86 -1.07 0.92 -11.75
CA SER A 86 -2.45 0.60 -11.39
C SER A 86 -3.44 1.11 -12.44
N GLU A 87 -4.57 0.39 -12.59
CA GLU A 87 -5.55 0.62 -13.67
C GLU A 87 -6.12 2.04 -13.73
N ASP A 88 -6.21 2.72 -12.58
CA ASP A 88 -6.81 4.05 -12.47
C ASP A 88 -5.78 5.18 -12.24
N GLU A 89 -4.47 4.86 -12.21
CA GLU A 89 -3.37 5.83 -11.94
C GLU A 89 -3.59 6.70 -10.67
N ARG A 90 -4.36 6.19 -9.71
CA ARG A 90 -4.74 6.93 -8.50
C ARG A 90 -3.60 6.95 -7.48
N PRO A 91 -3.56 7.96 -6.59
CA PRO A 91 -2.64 7.96 -5.46
C PRO A 91 -2.75 6.67 -4.65
N PHE A 92 -1.60 6.12 -4.20
CA PHE A 92 -1.56 4.83 -3.49
C PHE A 92 -2.53 4.72 -2.30
N TYR A 93 -2.80 5.85 -1.64
CA TYR A 93 -3.65 5.89 -0.45
C TYR A 93 -5.15 5.89 -0.79
N GLU A 94 -5.56 6.01 -2.05
CA GLU A 94 -6.96 5.89 -2.45
C GLU A 94 -7.39 4.43 -2.65
N TYR A 95 -6.44 3.51 -2.86
CA TYR A 95 -6.72 2.08 -2.90
C TYR A 95 -7.06 1.51 -1.52
N ASP A 96 -7.75 0.37 -1.50
CA ASP A 96 -8.14 -0.27 -0.25
C ASP A 96 -6.89 -0.56 0.60
N PRO A 97 -6.90 -0.21 1.91
CA PRO A 97 -5.77 -0.49 2.78
C PRO A 97 -5.54 -1.99 2.89
N ILE A 98 -4.27 -2.38 2.97
CA ILE A 98 -3.88 -3.80 3.09
C ILE A 98 -3.94 -4.29 4.55
N GLY A 99 -4.15 -3.37 5.49
CA GLY A 99 -4.12 -3.63 6.91
C GLY A 99 -4.08 -2.37 7.76
N TYR A 100 -3.73 -2.52 9.03
CA TYR A 100 -3.60 -1.41 9.98
C TYR A 100 -2.52 -1.68 11.04
N VAL A 101 -2.07 -0.62 11.71
CA VAL A 101 -1.10 -0.67 12.79
C VAL A 101 -1.80 -0.53 14.14
N LYS A 102 -1.52 -1.44 15.07
CA LYS A 102 -1.96 -1.36 16.47
C LYS A 102 -1.13 -0.35 17.27
N GLU A 103 -1.61 0.02 18.45
CA GLU A 103 -0.90 0.95 19.34
C GLU A 103 0.50 0.46 19.74
N ASP A 104 0.70 -0.86 19.82
CA ASP A 104 2.00 -1.48 20.11
C ASP A 104 2.96 -1.53 18.91
N GLY A 105 2.53 -1.01 17.74
CA GLY A 105 3.30 -1.02 16.50
C GLY A 105 3.15 -2.30 15.68
N THR A 106 2.35 -3.28 16.13
CA THR A 106 2.07 -4.50 15.36
C THR A 106 1.25 -4.18 14.12
N VAL A 107 1.68 -4.70 12.97
CA VAL A 107 0.93 -4.63 11.72
C VAL A 107 -0.04 -5.82 11.64
N VAL A 108 -1.33 -5.54 11.45
CA VAL A 108 -2.36 -6.52 11.11
C VAL A 108 -2.66 -6.40 9.63
N ARG A 109 -2.60 -7.51 8.90
CA ARG A 109 -2.96 -7.58 7.48
C ARG A 109 -4.40 -8.06 7.35
N TYR A 110 -5.13 -7.52 6.38
CA TYR A 110 -6.49 -7.98 6.13
C TYR A 110 -6.54 -9.30 5.36
N PRO A 111 -7.55 -10.15 5.60
CA PRO A 111 -7.68 -11.43 4.91
C PRO A 111 -7.77 -11.28 3.39
N GLN A 112 -8.41 -10.21 2.89
CA GLN A 112 -8.51 -9.98 1.45
C GLN A 112 -7.12 -9.76 0.81
N TYR A 113 -6.27 -8.93 1.43
CA TYR A 113 -4.89 -8.74 0.95
C TYR A 113 -4.11 -10.07 0.89
N GLU A 114 -4.27 -10.94 1.89
CA GLU A 114 -3.61 -12.26 1.86
C GLU A 114 -4.14 -13.18 0.75
N LYS A 115 -5.42 -13.04 0.38
CA LYS A 115 -6.01 -13.76 -0.76
C LYS A 115 -5.47 -13.22 -2.06
N ASP A 116 -5.49 -11.90 -2.26
CA ASP A 116 -4.95 -11.27 -3.47
C ASP A 116 -3.49 -11.68 -3.66
N MET A 117 -2.73 -11.74 -2.57
CA MET A 117 -1.33 -12.13 -2.66
C MET A 117 -1.07 -13.57 -3.08
N LYS A 118 -2.00 -14.47 -2.77
CA LYS A 118 -1.96 -15.86 -3.23
C LYS A 118 -2.44 -15.97 -4.68
N THR A 119 -3.46 -15.20 -5.05
CA THR A 119 -4.06 -15.21 -6.40
C THR A 119 -3.10 -14.63 -7.44
N ASP A 120 -2.54 -13.45 -7.17
CA ASP A 120 -1.68 -12.72 -8.11
C ASP A 120 -0.22 -13.19 -8.06
N ARG A 121 0.15 -13.93 -7.01
CA ARG A 121 1.52 -14.16 -6.53
C ARG A 121 2.14 -12.88 -5.98
N ALA A 122 2.96 -13.04 -4.93
CA ALA A 122 3.65 -11.96 -4.22
C ALA A 122 4.28 -10.89 -5.14
N VAL A 123 4.86 -11.34 -6.24
CA VAL A 123 5.65 -10.50 -7.14
C VAL A 123 4.84 -9.71 -8.16
N ASN A 124 3.55 -10.00 -8.34
CA ASN A 124 2.68 -9.26 -9.26
C ASN A 124 1.61 -8.46 -8.51
N TYR A 125 1.76 -8.25 -7.20
CA TYR A 125 0.76 -7.48 -6.44
C TYR A 125 0.61 -6.08 -7.01
N LEU A 126 -0.64 -5.64 -7.15
CA LEU A 126 -1.01 -4.24 -7.21
C LEU A 126 -2.17 -4.01 -6.24
N PRO A 127 -2.21 -2.86 -5.54
CA PRO A 127 -3.33 -2.48 -4.70
C PRO A 127 -4.58 -2.25 -5.56
N ARG A 128 -5.74 -2.54 -4.98
CA ARG A 128 -7.02 -2.56 -5.70
C ARG A 128 -8.10 -1.83 -4.92
N ILE A 129 -9.13 -1.42 -5.64
CA ILE A 129 -10.43 -1.08 -5.07
C ILE A 129 -11.33 -2.29 -5.32
N HIS A 130 -11.63 -3.06 -4.28
CA HIS A 130 -12.40 -4.29 -4.37
C HIS A 130 -13.90 -4.02 -4.59
N ARG A 131 -14.30 -3.65 -5.81
CA ARG A 131 -15.69 -3.28 -6.13
C ARG A 131 -16.62 -4.49 -5.92
N PRO A 132 -17.84 -4.32 -5.38
CA PRO A 132 -18.72 -5.46 -5.09
C PRO A 132 -19.11 -6.29 -6.31
N ALA A 133 -19.08 -5.69 -7.50
CA ALA A 133 -19.33 -6.39 -8.76
C ALA A 133 -18.29 -7.48 -9.05
N GLU A 134 -17.03 -7.26 -8.66
CA GLU A 134 -15.92 -8.19 -8.85
C GLU A 134 -15.63 -8.99 -7.58
N TYR A 135 -15.93 -8.41 -6.41
CA TYR A 135 -15.71 -8.99 -5.08
C TYR A 135 -17.03 -9.02 -4.29
N PRO A 136 -17.93 -9.99 -4.58
CA PRO A 136 -19.19 -10.13 -3.86
C PRO A 136 -18.96 -10.24 -2.34
N GLY A 137 -19.67 -9.40 -1.59
CA GLY A 137 -19.55 -9.34 -0.13
C GLY A 137 -18.41 -8.46 0.40
N PHE A 138 -17.65 -7.79 -0.46
CA PHE A 138 -16.69 -6.77 -0.03
C PHE A 138 -17.43 -5.49 0.41
N PRO A 139 -17.16 -4.94 1.62
CA PRO A 139 -17.85 -3.77 2.13
C PRO A 139 -17.57 -2.52 1.31
N GLU A 140 -18.61 -1.72 1.10
CA GLU A 140 -18.51 -0.38 0.52
C GLU A 140 -18.30 0.71 1.58
N THR A 141 -18.04 0.33 2.83
CA THR A 141 -17.72 1.24 3.94
C THR A 141 -16.21 1.41 4.08
N VAL A 142 -15.79 2.46 4.80
CA VAL A 142 -14.38 2.62 5.22
C VAL A 142 -13.90 1.36 5.97
N ALA A 143 -12.66 0.97 5.73
CA ALA A 143 -11.99 -0.12 6.43
C ALA A 143 -12.03 0.09 7.97
N ARG A 144 -11.90 -0.99 8.72
CA ARG A 144 -11.98 -0.98 10.20
C ARG A 144 -10.74 -1.61 10.82
N HIS A 145 -10.34 -1.15 12.01
CA HIS A 145 -9.28 -1.77 12.81
C HIS A 145 -9.74 -3.09 13.45
N ASP A 146 -10.13 -4.03 12.61
CA ASP A 146 -10.62 -5.36 12.94
C ASP A 146 -9.74 -6.36 12.18
N PRO A 147 -9.21 -7.43 12.79
CA PRO A 147 -8.42 -8.45 12.09
C PRO A 147 -9.15 -9.12 10.92
N GLU A 148 -10.48 -9.25 11.01
CA GLU A 148 -11.32 -9.73 9.91
C GLU A 148 -11.93 -8.57 9.10
N GLY A 149 -11.46 -7.36 9.38
CA GLY A 149 -11.84 -6.14 8.70
C GLY A 149 -11.46 -6.16 7.23
N GLN A 150 -12.24 -5.43 6.46
CA GLN A 150 -12.00 -5.09 5.07
C GLN A 150 -12.86 -3.85 4.76
N GLY A 151 -12.52 -3.13 3.71
CA GLY A 151 -13.28 -1.96 3.30
C GLY A 151 -12.42 -0.98 2.52
N ARG A 152 -13.03 0.17 2.24
CA ARG A 152 -12.45 1.23 1.43
C ARG A 152 -11.43 2.05 2.19
N SER A 153 -10.53 2.66 1.44
CA SER A 153 -9.70 3.74 1.96
C SER A 153 -10.57 4.89 2.49
N PRO A 154 -10.20 5.52 3.62
CA PRO A 154 -10.82 6.78 4.04
C PRO A 154 -10.55 7.95 3.07
N TYR A 155 -9.69 7.74 2.07
CA TYR A 155 -9.40 8.69 1.00
C TYR A 155 -10.09 8.33 -0.31
N TYR A 156 -10.84 7.23 -0.39
CA TYR A 156 -11.51 6.83 -1.62
C TYR A 156 -12.60 7.86 -1.97
N PRO A 157 -12.43 8.68 -3.04
CA PRO A 157 -13.27 9.86 -3.29
C PRO A 157 -14.76 9.52 -3.43
N GLU A 158 -15.06 8.39 -4.06
CA GLU A 158 -16.42 7.96 -4.36
C GLU A 158 -17.23 7.56 -3.12
N LEU A 159 -16.60 7.31 -1.96
CA LEU A 159 -17.32 7.14 -0.69
C LEU A 159 -18.13 8.37 -0.29
N TYR A 160 -17.66 9.55 -0.71
CA TYR A 160 -18.19 10.84 -0.29
C TYR A 160 -18.97 11.53 -1.42
N ALA A 161 -18.96 10.95 -2.61
CA ALA A 161 -19.72 11.43 -3.76
C ALA A 161 -21.23 11.25 -3.50
N GLY A 162 -21.87 12.31 -3.01
CA GLY A 162 -23.30 12.32 -2.64
C GLY A 162 -23.60 12.84 -1.25
N GLN A 163 -22.57 13.07 -0.41
CA GLN A 163 -22.74 13.84 0.81
C GLN A 163 -22.76 15.33 0.45
N THR A 164 -23.94 15.92 0.30
CA THR A 164 -24.05 17.38 0.25
C THR A 164 -23.39 17.93 1.52
N GLN A 165 -22.38 18.80 1.34
CA GLN A 165 -21.92 19.68 2.41
C GLN A 165 -23.15 20.50 2.83
N THR A 166 -23.79 20.07 3.93
CA THR A 166 -24.74 20.93 4.62
C THR A 166 -23.91 22.04 5.27
N PRO A 167 -24.20 23.32 4.99
CA PRO A 167 -23.47 24.44 5.59
C PRO A 167 -23.58 24.47 7.11
#